data_AF-A0A7C4ZT63-F1
#
_entry.id   AF-A0A7C4ZT63-F1
#
_cell.length_a   1.000
_cell.length_b   1.000
_cell.length_c   1.000
_cell.angle_alpha   90.00
_cell.angle_beta   90.00
_cell.angle_gamma   90.00
#
_symmetry.space_group_name_H-M   'P 1'
#
loop_
_entity.id
_entity.type
_entity.pdbx_description
1 polymer ?
#
loop_
_entity_poly.entity_id
_entity_poly.type
_entity_poly.pdbx_seq_one_letter_code
_entity_poly.pdbx_strand_id
1 'polypeptide(L)'
;MFYPEKVEKWGILLSKVVAYFSEKHERRYISKHIEYNINSLRERFCEESSDILPYKIEVEWINTDEIESYLQGDNVLIVKMKNHRNQSKNLAIAVKEYVPNALIPTARRYVEPLLMKAIDYVVSKEFLKRDTSAFTYFSDVVKVEQNTKDLVEKVDKIDEQGYLTRILLSEYKKLGLLYPREPTPETYNETLELESKVHALVTKKPEEKVSPEIRGKFIKAALVPVAREETVEKGGIEPHLAFIKNSINEGIKTFYVVAAGKTNIILAKTVVNNVEKETDLKRVYEEEYTGIFREKKTKMYLGILGANMKNSIY
;
A
#
# COMPACT_ATOMS: atom_id res chain seq x y z
N MET A 1 -28.20 10.59 -64.27
CA MET A 1 -28.37 11.72 -63.33
C MET A 1 -28.12 11.17 -61.93
N PHE A 2 -26.86 11.20 -61.47
CA PHE A 2 -26.54 10.81 -60.08
C PHE A 2 -27.09 11.91 -59.16
N TYR A 3 -27.78 11.53 -58.08
CA TYR A 3 -28.36 12.47 -57.12
C TYR A 3 -27.33 12.77 -56.01
N PRO A 4 -26.50 13.83 -56.15
CA PRO A 4 -25.41 14.12 -55.21
C PRO A 4 -25.91 14.31 -53.77
N GLU A 5 -27.08 14.91 -53.57
CA GLU A 5 -27.68 15.13 -52.24
C GLU A 5 -28.00 13.83 -51.49
N LYS A 6 -28.35 12.75 -52.20
CA LYS A 6 -28.61 11.46 -51.56
C LYS A 6 -27.29 10.80 -51.13
N VAL A 7 -26.26 10.90 -51.96
CA VAL A 7 -24.92 10.35 -51.67
C VAL A 7 -24.28 11.08 -50.48
N GLU A 8 -24.41 12.40 -50.40
CA GLU A 8 -23.93 13.19 -49.25
C GLU A 8 -24.64 12.82 -47.95
N LYS A 9 -25.98 12.65 -47.95
CA LYS A 9 -26.73 12.21 -46.76
C LYS A 9 -26.30 10.81 -46.29
N TRP A 10 -26.08 9.88 -47.22
CA TRP A 10 -25.57 8.55 -46.89
C TRP A 10 -24.12 8.59 -46.37
N GLY A 11 -23.27 9.45 -46.94
CA GLY A 11 -21.91 9.69 -46.46
C GLY A 11 -21.87 10.25 -45.03
N ILE A 12 -22.78 11.17 -44.69
CA ILE A 12 -22.91 11.73 -43.33
C ILE A 12 -23.44 10.69 -42.34
N LEU A 13 -24.39 9.84 -42.74
CA LEU A 13 -24.89 8.76 -41.89
C LEU A 13 -23.80 7.71 -41.64
N LEU A 14 -23.05 7.35 -42.68
CA LEU A 14 -21.92 6.42 -42.56
C LEU A 14 -20.82 6.99 -41.67
N SER A 15 -20.46 8.26 -41.84
CA SER A 15 -19.45 8.90 -41.00
C SER A 15 -19.90 9.01 -39.54
N LYS A 16 -21.18 9.28 -39.28
CA LYS A 16 -21.76 9.23 -37.91
C LYS A 16 -21.68 7.84 -37.30
N VAL A 17 -21.99 6.80 -38.05
CA VAL A 17 -21.90 5.41 -37.59
C VAL A 17 -20.45 5.04 -37.28
N VAL A 18 -19.52 5.33 -38.19
CA VAL A 18 -18.08 5.08 -38.00
C VAL A 18 -17.54 5.87 -36.81
N ALA A 19 -17.91 7.15 -36.67
CA ALA A 19 -17.51 7.98 -35.54
C ALA A 19 -18.06 7.43 -34.21
N TYR A 20 -19.33 7.00 -34.18
CA TYR A 20 -19.94 6.40 -32.99
C TYR A 20 -19.26 5.09 -32.60
N PHE A 21 -18.98 4.20 -33.57
CA PHE A 21 -18.22 2.99 -33.31
C PHE A 21 -16.81 3.33 -32.83
N SER A 22 -16.12 4.28 -33.47
CA SER A 22 -14.78 4.72 -33.07
C SER A 22 -14.76 5.25 -31.65
N GLU A 23 -15.70 6.12 -31.28
CA GLU A 23 -15.77 6.69 -29.93
C GLU A 23 -16.07 5.61 -28.88
N LYS A 24 -16.98 4.66 -29.20
CA LYS A 24 -17.27 3.53 -28.32
C LYS A 24 -16.06 2.62 -28.14
N HIS A 25 -15.34 2.32 -29.21
CA HIS A 25 -14.12 1.51 -29.16
C HIS A 25 -12.98 2.23 -28.44
N GLU A 26 -12.82 3.52 -28.65
CA GLU A 26 -11.85 4.37 -27.96
C GLU A 26 -12.14 4.39 -26.46
N ARG A 27 -13.37 4.69 -26.05
CA ARG A 27 -13.80 4.65 -24.64
C ARG A 27 -13.52 3.29 -24.00
N ARG A 28 -13.83 2.20 -24.70
CA ARG A 28 -13.57 0.83 -24.22
C ARG A 28 -12.07 0.53 -24.11
N TYR A 29 -11.28 1.01 -25.06
CA TYR A 29 -9.82 0.86 -25.02
C TYR A 29 -9.24 1.61 -23.82
N ILE A 30 -9.63 2.88 -23.63
CA ILE A 30 -9.16 3.72 -22.52
C ILE A 30 -9.55 3.09 -21.18
N SER A 31 -10.79 2.63 -21.01
CA SER A 31 -11.20 1.99 -19.76
C SER A 31 -10.38 0.74 -19.49
N LYS A 32 -10.22 -0.14 -20.47
CA LYS A 32 -9.42 -1.38 -20.31
C LYS A 32 -7.95 -1.09 -20.04
N HIS A 33 -7.39 -0.03 -20.61
CA HIS A 33 -6.02 0.39 -20.33
C HIS A 33 -5.86 0.88 -18.88
N ILE A 34 -6.78 1.73 -18.40
CA ILE A 34 -6.79 2.20 -17.00
C ILE A 34 -6.98 1.02 -16.05
N GLU A 35 -7.97 0.17 -16.31
CA GLU A 35 -8.27 -1.02 -15.51
C GLU A 35 -7.06 -1.95 -15.44
N TYR A 36 -6.40 -2.22 -16.56
CA TYR A 36 -5.20 -3.06 -16.58
C TYR A 36 -4.06 -2.46 -15.77
N ASN A 37 -3.78 -1.16 -15.93
CA ASN A 37 -2.69 -0.49 -15.21
C ASN A 37 -2.92 -0.49 -13.70
N ILE A 38 -4.14 -0.19 -13.26
CA ILE A 38 -4.49 -0.17 -11.83
C ILE A 38 -4.55 -1.60 -11.27
N ASN A 39 -5.24 -2.53 -11.92
CA ASN A 39 -5.39 -3.89 -11.42
C ASN A 39 -4.06 -4.65 -11.35
N SER A 40 -3.15 -4.43 -12.30
CA SER A 40 -1.81 -5.05 -12.27
C SER A 40 -0.91 -4.51 -11.16
N LEU A 41 -1.04 -3.22 -10.81
CA LEU A 41 -0.33 -2.65 -9.66
C LEU A 41 -0.95 -3.11 -8.34
N ARG A 42 -2.28 -3.12 -8.25
CA ARG A 42 -3.02 -3.71 -7.12
C ARG A 42 -2.54 -5.13 -6.81
N GLU A 43 -2.39 -5.98 -7.82
CA GLU A 43 -1.89 -7.35 -7.65
C GLU A 43 -0.52 -7.37 -6.96
N ARG A 44 0.42 -6.52 -7.38
CA ARG A 44 1.73 -6.39 -6.71
C ARG A 44 1.61 -5.97 -5.26
N PHE A 45 0.80 -4.95 -4.96
CA PHE A 45 0.53 -4.53 -3.58
C PHE A 45 -0.02 -5.70 -2.73
N CYS A 46 -0.90 -6.52 -3.30
CA CYS A 46 -1.46 -7.69 -2.62
C CYS A 46 -0.47 -8.86 -2.45
N GLU A 47 0.58 -8.95 -3.28
CA GLU A 47 1.69 -9.89 -3.09
C GLU A 47 2.57 -9.52 -1.88
N GLU A 48 2.69 -8.22 -1.58
CA GLU A 48 3.46 -7.70 -0.44
C GLU A 48 2.69 -7.81 0.88
N SER A 49 1.37 -7.60 0.84
CA SER A 49 0.46 -7.80 1.97
C SER A 49 -0.93 -8.11 1.45
N SER A 50 -1.44 -9.31 1.76
CA SER A 50 -2.74 -9.75 1.25
C SER A 50 -3.86 -8.76 1.60
N ASP A 51 -4.86 -8.62 0.72
CA ASP A 51 -6.09 -7.89 1.00
C ASP A 51 -5.94 -6.41 1.45
N ILE A 52 -4.80 -5.75 1.16
CA ILE A 52 -4.68 -4.30 1.38
C ILE A 52 -5.43 -3.48 0.34
N LEU A 53 -5.60 -4.02 -0.87
CA LEU A 53 -6.42 -3.45 -1.96
C LEU A 53 -7.37 -4.55 -2.48
N PRO A 54 -8.41 -4.94 -1.72
CA PRO A 54 -9.25 -6.09 -2.06
C PRO A 54 -9.98 -5.92 -3.40
N TYR A 55 -10.35 -4.68 -3.76
CA TYR A 55 -11.22 -4.40 -4.90
C TYR A 55 -10.45 -4.21 -6.20
N LYS A 56 -10.91 -4.85 -7.27
CA LYS A 56 -10.53 -4.48 -8.65
C LYS A 56 -11.23 -3.18 -9.05
N ILE A 57 -10.66 -2.44 -9.98
CA ILE A 57 -11.33 -1.29 -10.60
C ILE A 57 -12.03 -1.72 -11.89
N GLU A 58 -13.22 -1.15 -12.13
CA GLU A 58 -13.83 -1.03 -13.45
C GLU A 58 -14.25 0.42 -13.71
N VAL A 59 -14.07 0.90 -14.94
CA VAL A 59 -14.37 2.30 -15.30
C VAL A 59 -15.67 2.37 -16.09
N GLU A 60 -16.61 3.17 -15.59
CA GLU A 60 -17.89 3.45 -16.23
C GLU A 60 -17.92 4.90 -16.73
N TRP A 61 -18.14 5.10 -18.03
CA TRP A 61 -18.17 6.43 -18.63
C TRP A 61 -19.53 7.08 -18.48
N ILE A 62 -19.56 8.25 -17.84
CA ILE A 62 -20.76 9.06 -17.65
C ILE A 62 -20.62 10.45 -18.30
N ASN A 63 -21.75 11.10 -18.57
CA ASN A 63 -21.79 12.42 -19.21
C ASN A 63 -21.86 13.59 -18.21
N THR A 64 -21.87 13.30 -16.90
CA THR A 64 -21.81 14.30 -15.82
C THR A 64 -20.38 14.48 -15.33
N ASP A 65 -20.08 15.66 -14.78
CA ASP A 65 -18.80 15.95 -14.13
C ASP A 65 -18.75 15.40 -12.69
N GLU A 66 -19.88 14.89 -12.17
CA GLU A 66 -19.95 14.20 -10.87
C GLU A 66 -19.23 12.85 -10.96
N ILE A 67 -18.08 12.76 -10.28
CA ILE A 67 -17.36 11.50 -10.13
C ILE A 67 -17.97 10.78 -8.93
N GLU A 68 -18.34 9.52 -9.14
CA GLU A 68 -18.88 8.66 -8.09
C GLU A 68 -18.19 7.31 -8.14
N SER A 69 -18.02 6.68 -6.99
CA SER A 69 -17.61 5.29 -6.91
C SER A 69 -18.53 4.48 -6.00
N TYR A 70 -18.74 3.22 -6.37
CA TYR A 70 -19.53 2.29 -5.58
C TYR A 70 -19.00 0.87 -5.72
N LEU A 71 -19.14 0.09 -4.65
CA LEU A 71 -18.78 -1.31 -4.66
C LEU A 71 -19.88 -2.12 -5.37
N GLN A 72 -19.52 -2.82 -6.44
CA GLN A 72 -20.36 -3.79 -7.13
C GLN A 72 -19.99 -5.20 -6.64
N GLY A 73 -20.94 -5.85 -5.99
CA GLY A 73 -20.70 -7.13 -5.32
C GLY A 73 -19.70 -6.95 -4.17
N ASP A 74 -18.77 -7.90 -4.03
CA ASP A 74 -17.82 -7.91 -2.91
C ASP A 74 -16.39 -7.50 -3.30
N ASN A 75 -16.09 -7.35 -4.61
CA ASN A 75 -14.70 -7.26 -5.08
C ASN A 75 -14.44 -6.31 -6.26
N VAL A 76 -15.43 -5.58 -6.76
CA VAL A 76 -15.23 -4.62 -7.86
C VAL A 76 -15.67 -3.22 -7.43
N LEU A 77 -14.76 -2.25 -7.45
CA LEU A 77 -15.06 -0.84 -7.29
C LEU A 77 -15.31 -0.23 -8.67
N ILE A 78 -16.56 0.16 -8.92
CA ILE A 78 -16.92 0.88 -10.13
C ILE A 78 -16.59 2.37 -9.93
N VAL A 79 -15.79 2.93 -10.83
CA VAL A 79 -15.51 4.37 -10.88
C VAL A 79 -16.24 4.98 -12.06
N LYS A 80 -17.28 5.75 -11.76
CA LYS A 80 -18.03 6.55 -12.74
C LYS A 80 -17.31 7.86 -12.96
N MET A 81 -16.87 8.09 -14.19
CA MET A 81 -16.16 9.32 -14.53
C MET A 81 -16.44 9.79 -15.96
N LYS A 82 -16.25 11.10 -16.17
CA LYS A 82 -16.30 11.70 -17.50
C LYS A 82 -15.05 11.38 -18.29
N ASN A 83 -15.20 11.01 -19.56
CA ASN A 83 -14.07 10.80 -20.44
C ASN A 83 -13.41 12.13 -20.83
N HIS A 84 -12.11 12.25 -20.61
CA HIS A 84 -11.29 13.32 -21.19
C HIS A 84 -10.45 12.80 -22.36
N ARG A 85 -10.18 13.69 -23.34
CA ARG A 85 -9.24 13.38 -24.43
C ARG A 85 -7.82 13.07 -23.94
N ASN A 86 -7.44 13.63 -22.79
CA ASN A 86 -6.15 13.37 -22.18
C ASN A 86 -6.21 12.10 -21.31
N GLN A 87 -5.56 11.03 -21.76
CA GLN A 87 -5.55 9.75 -21.06
C GLN A 87 -4.86 9.81 -19.69
N SER A 88 -3.79 10.60 -19.57
CA SER A 88 -3.10 10.83 -18.30
C SER A 88 -4.02 11.51 -17.27
N LYS A 89 -4.89 12.43 -17.73
CA LYS A 89 -5.92 13.03 -16.88
C LYS A 89 -6.96 11.98 -16.44
N ASN A 90 -7.39 11.09 -17.34
CA ASN A 90 -8.31 10.02 -16.97
C ASN A 90 -7.68 9.08 -15.92
N LEU A 91 -6.42 8.68 -16.11
CA LEU A 91 -5.69 7.84 -15.15
C LEU A 91 -5.56 8.53 -13.78
N ALA A 92 -5.20 9.81 -13.75
CA ALA A 92 -5.10 10.59 -12.52
C ALA A 92 -6.43 10.64 -11.74
N ILE A 93 -7.55 10.85 -12.43
CA ILE A 93 -8.88 10.86 -11.82
C ILE A 93 -9.26 9.47 -11.30
N ALA A 94 -9.02 8.42 -12.10
CA ALA A 94 -9.30 7.05 -11.70
C ALA A 94 -8.51 6.64 -10.45
N VAL A 95 -7.21 6.98 -10.36
CA VAL A 95 -6.37 6.70 -9.19
C VAL A 95 -6.82 7.50 -7.97
N LYS A 96 -7.12 8.79 -8.14
CA LYS A 96 -7.63 9.67 -7.08
C LYS A 96 -8.90 9.11 -6.43
N GLU A 97 -9.78 8.52 -7.23
CA GLU A 97 -11.02 7.92 -6.74
C GLU A 97 -10.81 6.51 -6.21
N TYR A 98 -9.99 5.70 -6.88
CA TYR A 98 -9.78 4.31 -6.54
C TYR A 98 -9.06 4.13 -5.20
N VAL A 99 -7.91 4.78 -4.99
CA VAL A 99 -7.04 4.51 -3.84
C VAL A 99 -7.75 4.75 -2.49
N PRO A 100 -8.40 5.90 -2.24
CA PRO A 100 -9.05 6.14 -0.95
C PRO A 100 -10.22 5.18 -0.63
N ASN A 101 -10.89 4.69 -1.68
CA ASN A 101 -12.04 3.79 -1.57
C ASN A 101 -11.64 2.30 -1.55
N ALA A 102 -10.46 1.95 -2.06
CA ALA A 102 -9.98 0.57 -2.15
C ALA A 102 -8.92 0.22 -1.11
N LEU A 103 -8.20 1.18 -0.54
CA LEU A 103 -7.08 0.91 0.38
C LEU A 103 -7.59 0.63 1.80
N ILE A 104 -7.36 -0.60 2.28
CA ILE A 104 -7.75 -1.15 3.59
C ILE A 104 -9.17 -0.71 4.02
N PRO A 105 -10.21 -0.92 3.18
CA PRO A 105 -11.48 -0.20 3.24
C PRO A 105 -12.20 -0.33 4.59
N THR A 106 -12.20 -1.53 5.18
CA THR A 106 -12.81 -1.79 6.50
C THR A 106 -12.00 -1.19 7.65
N ALA A 107 -10.67 -1.17 7.52
CA ALA A 107 -9.76 -0.76 8.59
C ALA A 107 -9.43 0.75 8.58
N ARG A 108 -9.63 1.40 7.43
CA ARG A 108 -9.30 2.80 7.16
C ARG A 108 -9.77 3.76 8.25
N ARG A 109 -10.99 3.55 8.78
CA ARG A 109 -11.58 4.40 9.82
C ARG A 109 -10.82 4.39 11.16
N TYR A 110 -10.00 3.39 11.41
CA TYR A 110 -9.20 3.22 12.63
C TYR A 110 -7.77 3.76 12.48
N VAL A 111 -7.35 4.17 11.28
CA VAL A 111 -6.08 4.86 11.05
C VAL A 111 -6.28 6.34 11.25
N GLU A 112 -5.30 7.01 11.84
CA GLU A 112 -5.37 8.46 12.02
C GLU A 112 -5.65 9.17 10.66
N PRO A 113 -6.64 10.08 10.57
CA PRO A 113 -7.09 10.62 9.29
C PRO A 113 -6.03 11.33 8.44
N LEU A 114 -5.14 12.12 9.03
CA LEU A 114 -4.08 12.81 8.27
C LEU A 114 -3.01 11.81 7.77
N LEU A 115 -2.66 10.83 8.60
CA LEU A 115 -1.79 9.73 8.21
C LEU A 115 -2.39 8.92 7.06
N MET A 116 -3.69 8.62 7.11
CA MET A 116 -4.36 7.91 6.02
C MET A 116 -4.35 8.71 4.72
N LYS A 117 -4.57 10.03 4.77
CA LYS A 117 -4.43 10.92 3.59
C LYS A 117 -3.00 10.92 3.03
N ALA A 118 -1.99 10.94 3.90
CA ALA A 118 -0.59 10.85 3.49
C ALA A 118 -0.30 9.51 2.79
N ILE A 119 -0.79 8.41 3.35
CA ILE A 119 -0.69 7.07 2.76
C ILE A 119 -1.39 7.01 1.40
N ASP A 120 -2.61 7.54 1.25
CA ASP A 120 -3.31 7.58 -0.03
C ASP A 120 -2.49 8.31 -1.10
N TYR A 121 -1.87 9.43 -0.72
CA TYR A 121 -1.02 10.20 -1.62
C TYR A 121 0.19 9.37 -2.06
N VAL A 122 0.94 8.79 -1.12
CA VAL A 122 2.13 7.96 -1.43
C VAL A 122 1.77 6.73 -2.27
N VAL A 123 0.71 6.01 -1.92
CA VAL A 123 0.23 4.87 -2.73
C VAL A 123 -0.16 5.33 -4.14
N SER A 124 -0.87 6.45 -4.27
CA SER A 124 -1.24 7.01 -5.58
C SER A 124 -0.01 7.40 -6.42
N LYS A 125 1.09 7.85 -5.79
CA LYS A 125 2.35 8.11 -6.51
C LYS A 125 2.86 6.85 -7.20
N GLU A 126 2.81 5.69 -6.53
CA GLU A 126 3.24 4.43 -7.12
C GLU A 126 2.34 4.00 -8.30
N PHE A 127 1.03 4.24 -8.23
CA PHE A 127 0.11 4.03 -9.36
C PHE A 127 0.43 4.90 -10.59
N LEU A 128 0.96 6.09 -10.36
CA LEU A 128 1.18 7.11 -11.39
C LEU A 128 2.66 7.25 -11.80
N LYS A 129 3.58 6.52 -11.16
CA LYS A 129 5.04 6.66 -11.30
C LYS A 129 5.56 6.57 -12.73
N ARG A 130 4.86 5.83 -13.60
CA ARG A 130 5.23 5.64 -15.02
C ARG A 130 4.66 6.71 -15.95
N ASP A 131 3.71 7.52 -15.48
CA ASP A 131 3.09 8.60 -16.23
C ASP A 131 3.22 9.92 -15.45
N THR A 132 4.29 10.66 -15.73
CA THR A 132 4.58 11.95 -15.10
C THR A 132 3.51 12.99 -15.35
N SER A 133 2.82 12.92 -16.49
CA SER A 133 1.70 13.83 -16.80
C SER A 133 0.49 13.51 -15.92
N ALA A 134 0.19 12.22 -15.72
CA ALA A 134 -0.89 11.80 -14.83
C ALA A 134 -0.59 12.17 -13.38
N PHE A 135 0.65 11.99 -12.93
CA PHE A 135 1.08 12.43 -11.60
C PHE A 135 0.94 13.96 -11.40
N THR A 136 1.26 14.75 -12.43
CA THR A 136 1.08 16.21 -12.39
C THR A 136 -0.40 16.57 -12.24
N TYR A 137 -1.27 15.99 -13.08
CA TYR A 137 -2.72 16.19 -12.97
C TYR A 137 -3.27 15.78 -11.60
N PHE A 138 -2.80 14.67 -11.05
CA PHE A 138 -3.20 14.21 -9.73
C PHE A 138 -2.80 15.20 -8.64
N SER A 139 -1.54 15.65 -8.65
CA SER A 139 -1.01 16.58 -7.65
C SER A 139 -1.71 17.93 -7.67
N ASP A 140 -2.03 18.45 -8.86
CA ASP A 140 -2.78 19.71 -9.04
C ASP A 140 -4.20 19.64 -8.46
N VAL A 141 -4.82 18.45 -8.50
CA VAL A 141 -6.19 18.23 -8.02
C VAL A 141 -6.24 17.94 -6.52
N VAL A 142 -5.29 17.14 -6.00
CA VAL A 142 -5.30 16.72 -4.59
C VAL A 142 -4.82 17.81 -3.64
N LYS A 143 -3.85 18.65 -4.05
CA LYS A 143 -3.29 19.77 -3.26
C LYS A 143 -3.09 19.41 -1.79
N VAL A 144 -2.04 18.63 -1.50
CA VAL A 144 -1.69 18.20 -0.14
C VAL A 144 -1.57 19.41 0.80
N GLU A 145 -2.42 19.43 1.83
CA GLU A 145 -2.43 20.45 2.87
C GLU A 145 -1.09 20.49 3.62
N GLN A 146 -0.71 21.65 4.16
CA GLN A 146 0.60 21.83 4.80
C GLN A 146 0.83 20.88 5.99
N ASN A 147 -0.20 20.62 6.79
CA ASN A 147 -0.19 19.67 7.91
C ASN A 147 0.02 18.21 7.47
N THR A 148 -0.26 17.87 6.21
CA THR A 148 -0.16 16.51 5.67
C THR A 148 1.18 16.28 4.98
N LYS A 149 1.89 17.34 4.57
CA LYS A 149 3.18 17.24 3.86
C LYS A 149 4.25 16.53 4.69
N ASP A 150 4.38 16.86 5.97
CA ASP A 150 5.36 16.23 6.85
C ASP A 150 5.09 14.71 6.96
N LEU A 151 3.82 14.31 7.04
CA LEU A 151 3.44 12.89 7.03
C LEU A 151 3.71 12.23 5.68
N VAL A 152 3.46 12.91 4.56
CA VAL A 152 3.79 12.40 3.22
C VAL A 152 5.29 12.12 3.10
N GLU A 153 6.14 13.03 3.56
CA GLU A 153 7.60 12.85 3.51
C GLU A 153 8.05 11.66 4.35
N LYS A 154 7.51 11.50 5.56
CA LYS A 154 7.81 10.34 6.40
C LYS A 154 7.35 9.03 5.77
N VAL A 155 6.12 8.99 5.26
CA VAL A 155 5.56 7.80 4.62
C VAL A 155 6.33 7.45 3.33
N ASP A 156 6.76 8.43 2.54
CA ASP A 156 7.65 8.23 1.39
C ASP A 156 8.96 7.55 1.83
N LYS A 157 9.58 7.98 2.94
CA LYS A 157 10.80 7.34 3.49
C LYS A 157 10.58 5.90 3.96
N ILE A 158 9.41 5.61 4.51
CA ILE A 158 9.02 4.25 4.89
C ILE A 158 8.82 3.38 3.64
N ASP A 159 8.18 3.92 2.61
CA ASP A 159 7.91 3.23 1.34
C ASP A 159 9.17 2.97 0.50
N GLU A 160 10.17 3.86 0.57
CA GLU A 160 11.49 3.66 -0.05
C GLU A 160 12.12 2.31 0.33
N GLN A 161 11.89 1.82 1.56
CA GLN A 161 12.34 0.50 2.04
C GLN A 161 11.29 -0.61 1.89
N GLY A 162 10.12 -0.32 1.32
CA GLY A 162 9.01 -1.26 1.13
C GLY A 162 8.23 -1.58 2.41
N TYR A 163 8.40 -0.80 3.48
CA TYR A 163 7.77 -1.06 4.78
C TYR A 163 6.35 -0.50 4.89
N LEU A 164 5.93 0.39 3.98
CA LEU A 164 4.57 0.93 3.98
C LEU A 164 3.54 -0.20 3.80
N THR A 165 3.70 -1.02 2.77
CA THR A 165 2.80 -2.14 2.46
C THR A 165 3.01 -3.31 3.40
N ARG A 166 4.26 -3.70 3.60
CA ARG A 166 4.63 -4.93 4.30
C ARG A 166 4.50 -4.83 5.83
N ILE A 167 4.63 -3.63 6.40
CA ILE A 167 4.57 -3.40 7.86
C ILE A 167 3.37 -2.54 8.22
N LEU A 168 3.31 -1.27 7.80
CA LEU A 168 2.27 -0.34 8.25
C LEU A 168 0.87 -0.80 7.84
N LEU A 169 0.63 -0.97 6.54
CA LEU A 169 -0.66 -1.40 6.01
C LEU A 169 -1.02 -2.82 6.46
N SER A 170 -0.01 -3.68 6.68
CA SER A 170 -0.21 -5.03 7.24
C SER A 170 -0.78 -4.99 8.66
N GLU A 171 -0.26 -4.11 9.53
CA GLU A 171 -0.82 -3.92 10.88
C GLU A 171 -2.15 -3.16 10.86
N TYR A 172 -2.24 -2.07 10.09
CA TYR A 172 -3.47 -1.27 10.02
C TYR A 172 -4.65 -2.07 9.50
N LYS A 173 -4.44 -2.93 8.50
CA LYS A 173 -5.48 -3.85 7.98
C LYS A 173 -6.11 -4.69 9.09
N LYS A 174 -5.33 -5.15 10.09
CA LYS A 174 -5.85 -5.96 11.21
C LYS A 174 -6.86 -5.20 12.08
N LEU A 175 -6.79 -3.86 12.11
CA LEU A 175 -7.76 -3.02 12.81
C LEU A 175 -9.17 -3.15 12.23
N GLY A 176 -9.32 -3.65 11.01
CA GLY A 176 -10.63 -3.97 10.42
C GLY A 176 -11.44 -4.98 11.24
N LEU A 177 -10.79 -5.80 12.09
CA LEU A 177 -11.46 -6.69 13.04
C LEU A 177 -12.27 -5.96 14.12
N LEU A 178 -12.04 -4.66 14.31
CA LEU A 178 -12.79 -3.83 15.24
C LEU A 178 -14.16 -3.40 14.67
N TYR A 179 -14.36 -3.52 13.36
CA TYR A 179 -15.61 -3.14 12.71
C TYR A 179 -16.80 -3.96 13.27
N PRO A 180 -17.96 -3.34 13.56
CA PRO A 180 -18.37 -1.95 13.26
C PRO A 180 -18.13 -0.93 14.38
N ARG A 181 -17.28 -1.22 15.39
CA ARG A 181 -17.08 -0.31 16.54
C ARG A 181 -16.55 1.06 16.10
N GLU A 182 -16.87 2.08 16.89
CA GLU A 182 -16.32 3.42 16.65
C GLU A 182 -14.81 3.45 16.92
N PRO A 183 -14.02 4.16 16.09
CA PRO A 183 -12.62 4.44 16.36
C PRO A 183 -12.47 5.21 17.67
N THR A 184 -11.35 5.01 18.35
CA THR A 184 -11.03 5.72 19.58
C THR A 184 -9.73 6.51 19.43
N PRO A 185 -9.49 7.55 20.25
CA PRO A 185 -8.21 8.25 20.24
C PRO A 185 -7.02 7.30 20.41
N GLU A 186 -7.18 6.22 21.17
CA GLU A 186 -6.14 5.20 21.34
C GLU A 186 -5.82 4.47 20.03
N THR A 187 -6.82 4.11 19.20
CA THR A 187 -6.55 3.52 17.87
C THR A 187 -5.72 4.45 17.00
N TYR A 188 -6.04 5.74 16.98
CA TYR A 188 -5.28 6.73 16.19
C TYR A 188 -3.86 6.93 16.72
N ASN A 189 -3.72 7.06 18.04
CA ASN A 189 -2.42 7.21 18.68
C ASN A 189 -1.50 6.01 18.40
N GLU A 190 -2.02 4.78 18.45
CA GLU A 190 -1.25 3.58 18.12
C GLU A 190 -0.81 3.55 16.65
N THR A 191 -1.65 4.02 15.71
CA THR A 191 -1.24 4.12 14.30
C THR A 191 -0.14 5.16 14.09
N LEU A 192 -0.25 6.34 14.71
CA LEU A 192 0.81 7.36 14.66
C LEU A 192 2.10 6.89 15.32
N GLU A 193 1.99 6.18 16.44
CA GLU A 193 3.15 5.62 17.13
C GLU A 193 3.86 4.59 16.24
N LEU A 194 3.12 3.75 15.51
CA LEU A 194 3.71 2.74 14.62
C LEU A 194 4.44 3.41 13.46
N GLU A 195 3.77 4.36 12.79
CA GLU A 195 4.37 5.17 11.75
C GLU A 195 5.67 5.80 12.26
N SER A 196 5.64 6.48 13.39
CA SER A 196 6.80 7.17 13.94
C SER A 196 7.96 6.22 14.27
N LYS A 197 7.68 5.01 14.77
CA LYS A 197 8.73 4.01 15.07
C LYS A 197 9.33 3.40 13.82
N VAL A 198 8.51 3.13 12.81
CA VAL A 198 9.00 2.64 11.51
C VAL A 198 9.80 3.73 10.80
N HIS A 199 9.31 4.98 10.82
CA HIS A 199 10.04 6.14 10.31
C HIS A 199 11.41 6.27 10.99
N ALA A 200 11.45 6.29 12.33
CA ALA A 200 12.70 6.37 13.07
C ALA A 200 13.65 5.23 12.70
N LEU A 201 13.15 4.00 12.50
CA LEU A 201 13.98 2.88 12.06
C LEU A 201 14.59 3.09 10.67
N VAL A 202 13.84 3.63 9.70
CA VAL A 202 14.32 3.79 8.32
C VAL A 202 15.24 5.01 8.16
N THR A 203 15.10 6.03 9.02
CA THR A 203 15.92 7.25 8.98
C THR A 203 17.08 7.27 9.98
N LYS A 204 17.21 6.26 10.84
CA LYS A 204 18.24 6.24 11.89
C LYS A 204 19.65 6.33 11.32
N LYS A 205 20.53 7.00 12.06
CA LYS A 205 21.97 6.99 11.75
C LYS A 205 22.58 5.62 12.11
N PRO A 206 23.73 5.24 11.49
CA PRO A 206 24.53 4.15 12.02
C PRO A 206 24.75 4.34 13.54
N GLU A 207 24.67 3.26 14.32
CA GLU A 207 24.81 3.23 15.81
C GLU A 207 23.62 3.77 16.63
N GLU A 208 22.64 4.43 16.02
CA GLU A 208 21.45 4.90 16.73
C GLU A 208 20.54 3.70 17.10
N LYS A 209 20.33 3.52 18.41
CA LYS A 209 19.42 2.50 18.94
C LYS A 209 18.00 3.04 18.93
N VAL A 210 17.21 2.53 17.99
CA VAL A 210 15.75 2.71 17.97
C VAL A 210 15.15 1.38 18.42
N SER A 211 14.25 1.41 19.41
CA SER A 211 13.40 0.24 19.73
C SER A 211 12.06 0.40 19.01
N PRO A 212 11.82 -0.37 17.94
CA PRO A 212 10.57 -0.29 17.18
C PRO A 212 9.54 -1.30 17.73
N GLU A 213 9.35 -1.32 19.05
CA GLU A 213 8.32 -2.12 19.72
C GLU A 213 7.08 -1.28 19.95
N ILE A 214 5.90 -1.80 19.62
CA ILE A 214 4.63 -1.21 20.00
C ILE A 214 3.86 -2.19 20.86
N ARG A 215 3.48 -1.72 22.05
CA ARG A 215 2.79 -2.50 23.09
C ARG A 215 1.40 -1.92 23.33
N GLY A 216 0.76 -1.52 22.23
CA GLY A 216 -0.57 -0.95 22.23
C GLY A 216 -1.63 -1.96 22.65
N LYS A 217 -2.85 -1.46 22.82
CA LYS A 217 -4.03 -2.29 23.04
C LYS A 217 -4.39 -3.06 21.78
N PHE A 218 -4.28 -2.44 20.62
CA PHE A 218 -4.71 -2.97 19.33
C PHE A 218 -3.55 -3.47 18.48
N ILE A 219 -2.43 -2.73 18.48
CA ILE A 219 -1.21 -3.09 17.76
C ILE A 219 -0.18 -3.59 18.77
N LYS A 220 0.28 -4.83 18.58
CA LYS A 220 1.28 -5.49 19.43
C LYS A 220 2.38 -6.11 18.58
N ALA A 221 3.27 -5.24 18.09
CA ALA A 221 4.24 -5.58 17.07
C ALA A 221 5.65 -5.12 17.45
N ALA A 222 6.68 -5.83 16.99
CA ALA A 222 8.07 -5.41 17.14
C ALA A 222 8.83 -5.58 15.83
N LEU A 223 9.65 -4.60 15.44
CA LEU A 223 10.61 -4.78 14.35
C LEU A 223 11.96 -5.26 14.89
N VAL A 224 12.54 -6.24 14.23
CA VAL A 224 13.82 -6.86 14.60
C VAL A 224 14.81 -6.59 13.47
N PRO A 225 15.46 -5.42 13.44
CA PRO A 225 16.51 -5.15 12.47
C PRO A 225 17.70 -6.07 12.74
N VAL A 226 18.17 -6.77 11.71
CA VAL A 226 19.34 -7.65 11.80
C VAL A 226 20.48 -7.05 10.99
N ALA A 227 21.59 -6.74 11.68
CA ALA A 227 22.79 -6.20 11.06
C ALA A 227 24.06 -6.84 11.65
N ARG A 228 25.06 -7.06 10.80
CA ARG A 228 26.36 -7.65 11.18
C ARG A 228 27.08 -6.93 12.32
N GLU A 229 26.96 -5.60 12.43
CA GLU A 229 27.58 -4.83 13.53
C GLU A 229 27.11 -5.36 14.89
N GLU A 230 25.83 -5.66 15.04
CA GLU A 230 25.27 -6.21 16.28
C GLU A 230 25.74 -7.65 16.54
N THR A 231 25.89 -8.46 15.48
CA THR A 231 26.30 -9.87 15.56
C THR A 231 27.76 -10.03 15.97
N VAL A 232 28.66 -9.18 15.46
CA VAL A 232 30.11 -9.24 15.78
C VAL A 232 30.39 -8.73 17.19
N GLU A 233 29.70 -7.66 17.62
CA GLU A 233 29.96 -7.04 18.92
C GLU A 233 29.28 -7.75 20.10
N LYS A 234 28.16 -8.45 19.89
CA LYS A 234 27.31 -8.98 20.99
C LYS A 234 27.13 -10.50 20.99
N GLY A 235 27.94 -11.24 20.22
CA GLY A 235 27.99 -12.70 20.31
C GLY A 235 26.96 -13.45 19.47
N GLY A 236 26.64 -12.98 18.26
CA GLY A 236 25.84 -13.76 17.30
C GLY A 236 24.40 -13.27 17.10
N ILE A 237 23.50 -14.23 16.88
CA ILE A 237 22.05 -14.02 16.69
C ILE A 237 21.29 -13.95 18.03
N GLU A 238 21.96 -14.32 19.10
CA GLU A 238 21.50 -14.53 20.46
C GLU A 238 20.85 -13.27 21.06
N PRO A 239 21.38 -12.05 20.84
CA PRO A 239 20.70 -10.83 21.25
C PRO A 239 19.31 -10.67 20.61
N HIS A 240 19.16 -11.05 19.34
CA HIS A 240 17.86 -10.99 18.66
C HIS A 240 16.89 -12.03 19.21
N LEU A 241 17.37 -13.25 19.48
CA LEU A 241 16.54 -14.31 20.09
C LEU A 241 16.11 -13.93 21.50
N ALA A 242 17.01 -13.37 22.31
CA ALA A 242 16.70 -12.90 23.66
C ALA A 242 15.69 -11.75 23.63
N PHE A 243 15.88 -10.78 22.72
CA PHE A 243 14.93 -9.70 22.50
C PHE A 243 13.54 -10.24 22.17
N ILE A 244 13.42 -11.12 21.16
CA ILE A 244 12.13 -11.69 20.75
C ILE A 244 11.46 -12.43 21.90
N LYS A 245 12.20 -13.29 22.63
CA LYS A 245 11.65 -14.04 23.78
C LYS A 245 11.15 -13.11 24.88
N ASN A 246 11.90 -12.06 25.20
CA ASN A 246 11.48 -11.07 26.20
C ASN A 246 10.22 -10.32 25.75
N SER A 247 10.19 -9.85 24.50
CA SER A 247 9.04 -9.16 23.92
C SER A 247 7.79 -10.05 23.84
N ILE A 248 7.94 -11.36 23.61
CA ILE A 248 6.82 -12.33 23.69
C ILE A 248 6.23 -12.33 25.11
N ASN A 249 7.07 -12.41 26.15
CA ASN A 249 6.62 -12.38 27.54
C ASN A 249 5.93 -11.06 27.91
N GLU A 250 6.29 -9.97 27.24
CA GLU A 250 5.67 -8.66 27.38
C GLU A 250 4.42 -8.47 26.50
N GLY A 251 3.99 -9.52 25.80
CA GLY A 251 2.72 -9.59 25.08
C GLY A 251 2.77 -9.17 23.61
N ILE A 252 3.96 -8.99 23.03
CA ILE A 252 4.10 -8.77 21.58
C ILE A 252 3.65 -10.02 20.82
N LYS A 253 2.84 -9.83 19.77
CA LYS A 253 2.21 -10.91 19.00
C LYS A 253 2.75 -11.05 17.58
N THR A 254 3.34 -9.98 17.02
CA THR A 254 3.86 -9.97 15.66
C THR A 254 5.28 -9.42 15.64
N PHE A 255 6.18 -10.11 14.97
CA PHE A 255 7.57 -9.70 14.82
C PHE A 255 7.93 -9.57 13.34
N TYR A 256 8.53 -8.45 12.99
CA TYR A 256 9.00 -8.13 11.65
C TYR A 256 10.53 -8.19 11.64
N VAL A 257 11.09 -9.33 11.24
CA VAL A 257 12.54 -9.50 11.13
C VAL A 257 12.99 -8.89 9.80
N VAL A 258 13.75 -7.81 9.87
CA VAL A 258 14.16 -7.03 8.67
C VAL A 258 15.67 -7.00 8.51
N ALA A 259 16.15 -7.08 7.28
CA ALA A 259 17.57 -6.98 6.99
C ALA A 259 17.85 -6.36 5.62
N ALA A 260 18.98 -5.65 5.52
CA ALA A 260 19.47 -5.08 4.28
C ALA A 260 20.86 -5.64 3.94
N GLY A 261 21.05 -6.11 2.71
CA GLY A 261 22.30 -6.65 2.20
C GLY A 261 22.47 -8.14 2.43
N LYS A 262 23.12 -8.82 1.46
CA LYS A 262 23.15 -10.29 1.34
C LYS A 262 23.50 -11.03 2.63
N THR A 263 24.46 -10.54 3.42
CA THR A 263 24.84 -11.28 4.63
C THR A 263 23.88 -11.08 5.79
N ASN A 264 23.38 -9.86 5.97
CA ASN A 264 22.40 -9.59 7.01
C ASN A 264 21.11 -10.41 6.76
N ILE A 265 20.76 -10.62 5.49
CA ILE A 265 19.64 -11.50 5.10
C ILE A 265 19.86 -12.94 5.55
N ILE A 266 21.07 -13.50 5.38
CA ILE A 266 21.39 -14.86 5.86
C ILE A 266 21.22 -14.94 7.37
N LEU A 267 21.70 -13.94 8.12
CA LEU A 267 21.54 -13.89 9.57
C LEU A 267 20.06 -13.76 9.98
N ALA A 268 19.29 -12.91 9.31
CA ALA A 268 17.87 -12.73 9.57
C ALA A 268 17.07 -14.02 9.36
N LYS A 269 17.35 -14.76 8.28
CA LYS A 269 16.76 -16.08 8.04
C LYS A 269 17.10 -17.07 9.15
N THR A 270 18.34 -17.03 9.65
CA THR A 270 18.75 -17.85 10.80
C THR A 270 17.97 -17.46 12.06
N VAL A 271 17.77 -16.16 12.33
CA VAL A 271 16.93 -15.69 13.45
C VAL A 271 15.52 -16.25 13.32
N VAL A 272 14.87 -16.08 12.16
CA VAL A 272 13.51 -16.59 11.90
C VAL A 272 13.43 -18.09 12.15
N ASN A 273 14.36 -18.86 11.58
CA ASN A 273 14.40 -20.32 11.75
C ASN A 273 14.57 -20.78 13.20
N ASN A 274 15.35 -20.06 14.01
CA ASN A 274 15.53 -20.41 15.43
C ASN A 274 14.31 -20.04 16.26
N VAL A 275 13.70 -18.87 16.00
CA VAL A 275 12.48 -18.45 16.71
C VAL A 275 11.33 -19.44 16.49
N GLU A 276 11.15 -19.94 15.26
CA GLU A 276 10.11 -20.94 14.98
C GLU A 276 10.33 -22.30 15.66
N LYS A 277 11.59 -22.63 15.98
CA LYS A 277 11.95 -23.87 16.69
C LYS A 277 11.85 -23.72 18.20
N GLU A 278 12.16 -22.54 18.71
CA GLU A 278 12.30 -22.27 20.16
C GLU A 278 11.07 -21.61 20.78
N THR A 279 10.08 -21.20 19.98
CA THR A 279 8.87 -20.50 20.43
C THR A 279 7.62 -20.99 19.70
N ASP A 280 6.45 -20.56 20.17
CA ASP A 280 5.15 -20.85 19.54
C ASP A 280 4.83 -19.96 18.32
N LEU A 281 5.72 -19.02 17.98
CA LEU A 281 5.56 -18.18 16.80
C LEU A 281 5.73 -19.01 15.52
N LYS A 282 4.98 -18.64 14.49
CA LYS A 282 5.07 -19.23 13.15
C LYS A 282 5.37 -18.16 12.12
N ARG A 283 6.11 -18.53 11.08
CA ARG A 283 6.32 -17.69 9.90
C ARG A 283 5.01 -17.55 9.15
N VAL A 284 4.49 -16.32 9.17
CA VAL A 284 3.28 -15.93 8.45
C VAL A 284 3.62 -15.54 7.02
N TYR A 285 4.77 -14.91 6.82
CA TYR A 285 5.22 -14.40 5.53
C TYR A 285 6.75 -14.29 5.50
N GLU A 286 7.33 -14.44 4.32
CA GLU A 286 8.76 -14.20 4.10
C GLU A 286 9.01 -13.78 2.65
N GLU A 287 9.84 -12.77 2.46
CA GLU A 287 10.22 -12.30 1.13
C GLU A 287 11.64 -11.71 1.11
N GLU A 288 12.37 -11.95 0.01
CA GLU A 288 13.51 -11.13 -0.39
C GLU A 288 13.09 -10.22 -1.54
N TYR A 289 13.34 -8.92 -1.40
CA TYR A 289 12.94 -7.92 -2.40
C TYR A 289 14.05 -6.88 -2.60
N THR A 290 13.83 -5.90 -3.47
CA THR A 290 14.76 -4.77 -3.66
C THR A 290 14.12 -3.50 -3.16
N GLY A 291 14.78 -2.82 -2.23
CA GLY A 291 14.39 -1.50 -1.72
C GLY A 291 15.53 -0.49 -1.82
N ILE A 292 15.26 0.76 -1.43
CA ILE A 292 16.26 1.81 -1.30
C ILE A 292 16.70 1.86 0.15
N PHE A 293 17.95 1.44 0.41
CA PHE A 293 18.56 1.49 1.73
C PHE A 293 19.81 2.37 1.65
N ARG A 294 19.87 3.43 2.48
CA ARG A 294 20.95 4.44 2.45
C ARG A 294 21.20 4.94 1.02
N GLU A 295 20.13 5.38 0.36
CA GLU A 295 20.11 5.94 -1.01
C GLU A 295 20.56 4.97 -2.12
N LYS A 296 20.72 3.67 -1.80
CA LYS A 296 21.16 2.65 -2.76
C LYS A 296 20.14 1.54 -2.89
N LYS A 297 19.90 1.12 -4.14
CA LYS A 297 19.15 -0.10 -4.42
C LYS A 297 19.86 -1.29 -3.79
N THR A 298 19.22 -1.90 -2.80
CA THR A 298 19.80 -2.93 -1.96
C THR A 298 18.82 -4.09 -1.85
N LYS A 299 19.35 -5.31 -1.80
CA LYS A 299 18.53 -6.48 -1.46
C LYS A 299 18.06 -6.36 -0.01
N MET A 300 16.77 -6.46 0.20
CA MET A 300 16.10 -6.39 1.48
C MET A 300 15.49 -7.76 1.78
N TYR A 301 15.21 -7.98 3.06
CA TYR A 301 14.52 -9.15 3.56
C TYR A 301 13.50 -8.74 4.60
N LEU A 302 12.34 -9.37 4.54
CA LEU A 302 11.35 -9.35 5.60
C LEU A 302 10.89 -10.77 5.91
N GLY A 303 10.97 -11.15 7.19
CA GLY A 303 10.26 -12.28 7.76
C GLY A 303 9.22 -11.81 8.77
N ILE A 304 7.98 -12.26 8.63
CA ILE A 304 6.90 -11.98 9.59
C ILE A 304 6.64 -13.22 10.42
N LEU A 305 6.83 -13.09 11.73
CA LEU A 305 6.52 -14.12 12.71
C LEU A 305 5.29 -13.69 13.51
N GLY A 306 4.32 -14.58 13.69
CA GLY A 306 3.10 -14.31 14.43
C GLY A 306 2.68 -15.47 15.31
N ALA A 307 1.98 -15.18 16.41
CA ALA A 307 1.31 -16.22 17.18
C ALA A 307 0.24 -16.90 16.32
N ASN A 308 0.15 -18.23 16.41
CA ASN A 308 -0.77 -19.02 15.60
C ASN A 308 -2.23 -18.54 15.85
N MET A 309 -2.89 -17.97 14.83
CA MET A 309 -4.21 -17.33 14.96
C MET A 309 -5.37 -18.26 15.36
N LYS A 310 -5.11 -19.55 15.62
CA LYS A 310 -6.15 -20.50 16.07
C LYS A 310 -6.66 -20.25 17.50
N ASN A 311 -5.99 -19.45 18.33
CA ASN A 311 -6.32 -19.32 19.77
C ASN A 311 -6.55 -17.89 20.26
N SER A 312 -7.02 -16.96 19.43
CA SER A 312 -7.36 -15.60 19.91
C SER A 312 -8.69 -15.13 19.33
N ILE A 313 -9.75 -15.87 19.68
CA ILE A 313 -11.12 -15.34 19.73
C ILE A 313 -11.49 -15.29 21.20
N TYR A 314 -11.19 -14.17 21.86
CA TYR A 314 -11.86 -13.65 23.05
C TYR A 314 -11.60 -12.14 23.12
#